data_AF-A0A831Z121-F1
#
_entry.id   AF-A0A831Z121-F1
#
_cell.length_a   1.000
_cell.length_b   1.000
_cell.length_c   1.000
_cell.angle_alpha   90.00
_cell.angle_beta   90.00
_cell.angle_gamma   90.00
#
_symmetry.space_group_name_H-M   'P 1'
#
loop_
_entity.id
_entity.type
_entity.pdbx_description
1 polymer ?
#
loop_
_entity_poly.entity_id
_entity_poly.type
_entity_poly.pdbx_seq_one_letter_code
_entity_poly.pdbx_strand_id
1 'polypeptide(L)'
;MKNIREIALEEHHDFVGAKMGMWLFLLTELILFTGLFILYAMYRVRHAAEFHAAATELDVVIGTINTLVLLTSSLTVAVGIEALKRRNRKLAKWMVLLTVLFALTFLVNKYFEWSAKIHHGIFPGADELLSRSQGEIIYFNLYYAMTGLHGLHVLVGMGILLWVYFLIARKPSEKVVVAPPNIEYLKGAQLIASKGEQESWVIDEIKDDVVEVEVVIKKDPKKAGVDIPNIIKLENAGLYWHLVDIIWIFLFPLFYLIT
;
A
#
# COMPACT_ATOMS: atom_id res chain seq x y z
N MET A 1 44.67 -28.80 -1.93
CA MET A 1 43.33 -28.22 -1.66
C MET A 1 43.40 -26.72 -1.92
N LYS A 2 42.78 -26.23 -3.00
CA LYS A 2 42.74 -24.80 -3.34
C LYS A 2 41.65 -24.14 -2.48
N ASN A 3 42.02 -23.11 -1.71
CA ASN A 3 41.09 -22.24 -1.00
C ASN A 3 40.19 -21.52 -2.02
N ILE A 4 38.98 -22.03 -2.21
CA ILE A 4 37.93 -21.32 -2.97
C ILE A 4 37.43 -20.21 -2.03
N ARG A 5 37.79 -18.96 -2.32
CA ARG A 5 37.17 -17.81 -1.67
C ARG A 5 35.82 -17.58 -2.36
N GLU A 6 34.74 -18.01 -1.73
CA GLU A 6 33.39 -17.62 -2.13
C GLU A 6 33.24 -16.11 -1.93
N ILE A 7 33.09 -15.36 -3.02
CA ILE A 7 32.64 -13.97 -2.98
C ILE A 7 31.11 -14.04 -2.96
N ALA A 8 30.53 -14.06 -1.77
CA ALA A 8 29.10 -13.96 -1.60
C ALA A 8 28.66 -12.51 -1.90
N LEU A 9 28.18 -12.28 -3.13
CA LEU A 9 27.42 -11.09 -3.47
C LEU A 9 25.99 -11.25 -2.94
N GLU A 10 25.83 -11.15 -1.62
CA GLU A 10 24.50 -10.97 -1.04
C GLU A 10 24.12 -9.49 -1.16
N GLU A 11 23.18 -9.20 -2.06
CA GLU A 11 22.50 -7.91 -2.08
C GLU A 11 21.73 -7.79 -0.74
N HIS A 12 22.25 -6.98 0.18
CA HIS A 12 21.77 -6.92 1.56
C HIS A 12 20.44 -6.15 1.62
N HIS A 13 19.33 -6.83 1.36
CA HIS A 13 17.98 -6.24 1.50
C HIS A 13 17.60 -6.21 2.99
N ASP A 14 17.60 -5.03 3.61
CA ASP A 14 17.14 -4.86 5.00
C ASP A 14 15.60 -4.82 5.10
N PHE A 15 15.03 -6.01 5.15
CA PHE A 15 13.60 -6.22 5.31
C PHE A 15 13.08 -5.81 6.70
N VAL A 16 13.92 -5.86 7.73
CA VAL A 16 13.54 -5.53 9.11
C VAL A 16 13.41 -4.02 9.23
N GLY A 17 14.39 -3.27 8.72
CA GLY A 17 14.35 -1.81 8.64
C GLY A 17 13.13 -1.30 7.88
N ALA A 18 12.81 -1.91 6.73
CA ALA A 18 11.62 -1.54 5.96
C ALA A 18 10.30 -1.75 6.72
N LYS A 19 10.18 -2.84 7.49
CA LYS A 19 8.99 -3.09 8.32
C LYS A 19 8.92 -2.13 9.51
N MET A 20 10.04 -1.90 10.19
CA MET A 20 10.12 -0.97 11.32
C MET A 20 9.77 0.46 10.90
N GLY A 21 10.32 0.92 9.76
CA GLY A 21 9.99 2.22 9.20
C GLY A 21 8.50 2.35 8.87
N MET A 22 7.89 1.30 8.31
CA MET A 22 6.45 1.27 8.06
C MET A 22 5.64 1.43 9.35
N TRP A 23 5.96 0.66 10.40
CA TRP A 23 5.27 0.79 11.69
C TRP A 23 5.41 2.17 12.33
N LEU A 24 6.60 2.76 12.26
CA LEU A 24 6.83 4.12 12.77
C LEU A 24 5.98 5.15 12.01
N PHE A 25 5.90 5.04 10.69
CA PHE A 25 5.03 5.87 9.87
C PHE A 25 3.54 5.66 10.19
N LEU A 26 3.09 4.41 10.37
CA LEU A 26 1.70 4.15 10.77
C LEU A 26 1.36 4.77 12.13
N LEU A 27 2.31 4.77 13.06
CA LEU A 27 2.14 5.41 14.36
C LEU A 27 1.96 6.92 14.23
N THR A 28 2.70 7.60 13.35
CA THR A 28 2.53 9.04 13.15
C THR A 28 1.16 9.38 12.57
N GLU A 29 0.67 8.58 11.62
CA GLU A 29 -0.68 8.75 11.06
C GLU A 29 -1.76 8.45 12.10
N LEU A 30 -1.57 7.43 12.95
CA LEU A 30 -2.50 7.14 14.03
C LEU A 30 -2.59 8.32 15.02
N ILE A 31 -1.46 8.94 15.37
CA ILE A 31 -1.43 10.12 16.25
C ILE A 31 -2.13 11.31 15.59
N LEU A 32 -1.91 11.54 14.29
CA LEU A 32 -2.57 12.60 13.52
C LEU A 32 -4.11 12.48 13.60
N PHE A 33 -4.65 11.31 13.26
CA PHE A 33 -6.09 11.07 13.32
C PHE A 33 -6.63 11.05 14.75
N THR A 34 -5.85 10.54 15.72
CA THR A 34 -6.23 10.58 17.14
C THR A 34 -6.44 12.00 17.63
N GLY A 35 -5.56 12.94 17.26
CA GLY A 35 -5.73 14.37 17.58
C GLY A 35 -7.03 14.95 17.01
N LEU A 36 -7.36 14.60 15.76
CA LEU A 36 -8.62 15.01 15.13
C LEU A 36 -9.86 14.38 15.78
N PHE A 37 -9.78 13.10 16.19
CA PHE A 37 -10.86 12.43 16.92
C PHE A 37 -11.12 13.07 18.28
N ILE A 38 -10.07 13.41 19.03
CA ILE A 38 -10.20 14.12 20.32
C ILE A 38 -10.84 15.49 20.10
N LEU A 39 -10.39 16.23 19.08
CA LEU A 39 -10.95 17.53 18.73
C LEU A 39 -12.45 17.43 18.44
N TYR A 40 -12.85 16.45 17.62
CA TYR A 40 -14.25 16.18 17.34
C TYR A 40 -15.04 15.83 18.62
N ALA A 41 -14.52 14.91 19.45
CA ALA A 41 -15.20 14.48 20.67
C ALA A 41 -15.42 15.65 21.64
N MET A 42 -14.43 16.55 21.78
CA MET A 42 -14.55 17.74 22.61
C MET A 42 -15.66 18.69 22.12
N TYR A 43 -15.71 18.99 20.82
CA TYR A 43 -16.76 19.87 20.28
C TYR A 43 -18.14 19.23 20.32
N ARG A 44 -18.21 17.91 20.12
CA ARG A 44 -19.47 17.17 20.24
C ARG A 44 -20.07 17.28 21.63
N VAL A 45 -19.27 17.16 22.69
CA VAL A 45 -19.76 17.30 24.07
C VAL A 45 -20.25 18.72 24.33
N ARG A 46 -19.63 19.74 23.72
CA ARG A 46 -20.02 21.14 23.89
C ARG A 46 -21.26 21.54 23.09
N HIS A 47 -21.46 20.96 21.91
CA HIS A 47 -22.52 21.31 20.96
C HIS A 47 -23.40 20.10 20.60
N ALA A 48 -23.79 19.32 21.61
CA ALA A 48 -24.43 18.01 21.39
C ALA A 48 -25.70 18.07 20.52
N ALA A 49 -26.58 19.05 20.75
CA ALA A 49 -27.82 19.19 19.98
C ALA A 49 -27.57 19.59 18.51
N GLU A 50 -26.62 20.50 18.28
CA GLU A 50 -26.26 20.99 16.95
C GLU A 50 -25.54 19.89 16.14
N PHE A 51 -24.69 19.09 16.79
CA PHE A 51 -24.04 17.91 16.19
C PHE A 51 -25.04 16.83 15.83
N HIS A 52 -26.05 16.58 16.68
CA HIS A 52 -27.14 15.66 16.38
C HIS A 52 -27.90 16.11 15.12
N ALA A 53 -28.30 17.38 15.07
CA ALA A 53 -29.01 17.94 13.93
C ALA A 53 -28.21 17.79 12.62
N ALA A 54 -26.92 18.17 12.63
CA ALA A 54 -26.05 18.03 11.47
C ALA A 54 -25.84 16.57 11.04
N ALA A 55 -25.72 15.64 12.00
CA ALA A 55 -25.53 14.22 11.73
C ALA A 55 -26.73 13.58 11.02
N THR A 56 -27.96 14.03 11.32
CA THR A 56 -29.17 13.53 10.65
C THR A 56 -29.26 13.88 9.17
N GLU A 57 -28.49 14.86 8.70
CA GLU A 57 -28.47 15.18 7.28
C GLU A 57 -27.58 14.24 6.44
N LEU A 58 -26.79 13.37 7.07
CA LEU A 58 -25.93 12.42 6.38
C LEU A 58 -26.69 11.13 6.07
N ASP A 59 -26.39 10.55 4.90
CA ASP A 59 -27.01 9.28 4.50
C ASP A 59 -26.27 8.09 5.13
N VAL A 60 -26.89 7.53 6.17
CA VAL A 60 -26.37 6.37 6.90
C VAL A 60 -26.27 5.14 6.02
N VAL A 61 -27.16 4.97 5.04
CA VAL A 61 -27.18 3.79 4.15
C VAL A 61 -25.97 3.83 3.22
N ILE A 62 -25.71 4.96 2.57
CA ILE A 62 -24.51 5.14 1.73
C ILE A 62 -23.24 5.00 2.57
N GLY A 63 -23.21 5.58 3.77
CA GLY A 63 -22.11 5.40 4.72
C GLY A 63 -21.88 3.94 5.10
N THR A 64 -22.94 3.16 5.32
CA THR A 64 -22.87 1.75 5.69
C THR A 64 -22.36 0.89 4.52
N ILE A 65 -22.85 1.13 3.30
CA ILE A 65 -22.37 0.45 2.10
C ILE A 65 -20.87 0.71 1.91
N ASN A 66 -20.43 1.96 2.07
CA ASN A 66 -19.01 2.32 2.00
C ASN A 66 -18.15 1.58 3.02
N THR A 67 -18.63 1.45 4.26
CA THR A 67 -17.94 0.68 5.30
C THR A 67 -17.83 -0.80 4.92
N LEU A 68 -18.89 -1.42 4.41
CA LEU A 68 -18.85 -2.82 3.94
C LEU A 68 -17.89 -3.01 2.77
N VAL A 69 -17.86 -2.06 1.83
CA VAL A 69 -16.94 -2.06 0.69
C VAL A 69 -15.49 -2.01 1.17
N LEU A 70 -15.15 -1.12 2.10
CA LEU A 70 -13.78 -1.01 2.63
C LEU A 70 -13.38 -2.24 3.44
N LEU A 71 -14.24 -2.75 4.33
CA LEU A 71 -13.97 -3.98 5.08
C LEU A 71 -13.71 -5.18 4.15
N THR A 72 -14.50 -5.30 3.08
CA THR A 72 -14.31 -6.34 2.07
C THR A 72 -12.99 -6.12 1.31
N SER A 73 -12.63 -4.87 1.01
CA SER A 73 -11.36 -4.53 0.38
C SER A 73 -10.17 -4.97 1.23
N SER A 74 -10.22 -4.74 2.55
CA SER A 74 -9.20 -5.19 3.50
C SER A 74 -8.99 -6.69 3.44
N LEU A 75 -10.09 -7.46 3.43
CA LEU A 75 -10.03 -8.92 3.33
C LEU A 75 -9.34 -9.34 2.03
N THR A 76 -9.63 -8.69 0.90
CA THR A 76 -9.00 -9.05 -0.37
C THR A 76 -7.49 -8.85 -0.35
N VAL A 77 -6.98 -7.76 0.24
CA VAL A 77 -5.52 -7.57 0.38
C VAL A 77 -4.88 -8.67 1.21
N ALA A 78 -5.49 -9.03 2.35
CA ALA A 78 -4.99 -10.10 3.21
C ALA A 78 -4.92 -11.45 2.47
N VAL A 79 -5.96 -11.79 1.71
CA VAL A 79 -5.97 -12.98 0.84
C VAL A 79 -4.92 -12.87 -0.26
N GLY A 80 -4.68 -11.67 -0.80
CA GLY A 80 -3.65 -11.40 -1.80
C GLY A 80 -2.23 -11.67 -1.28
N ILE A 81 -1.93 -11.25 -0.05
CA ILE A 81 -0.64 -11.53 0.64
C ILE A 81 -0.46 -13.04 0.79
N GLU A 82 -1.48 -13.74 1.30
CA GLU A 82 -1.42 -15.20 1.50
C GLU A 82 -1.29 -15.95 0.17
N ALA A 83 -1.98 -15.50 -0.87
CA ALA A 83 -1.86 -16.05 -2.22
C ALA A 83 -0.42 -15.92 -2.75
N LEU A 84 0.23 -14.79 -2.50
CA LEU A 84 1.62 -14.57 -2.91
C LEU A 84 2.60 -15.45 -2.14
N LYS A 85 2.38 -15.65 -0.82
CA LYS A 85 3.12 -16.62 0.01
C LYS A 85 2.99 -18.05 -0.52
N ARG A 86 1.80 -18.43 -0.98
CA ARG A 86 1.51 -19.73 -1.63
C ARG A 86 1.96 -19.81 -3.10
N ARG A 87 2.71 -18.82 -3.60
CA ARG A 87 3.19 -18.71 -5.00
C ARG A 87 2.06 -18.60 -6.04
N ASN A 88 0.82 -18.33 -5.62
CA ASN A 88 -0.29 -18.08 -6.52
C ASN A 88 -0.35 -16.60 -6.92
N ARG A 89 0.60 -16.20 -7.79
CA ARG A 89 0.70 -14.82 -8.31
C ARG A 89 -0.55 -14.36 -9.04
N LYS A 90 -1.26 -15.26 -9.73
CA LYS A 90 -2.48 -14.92 -10.46
C LYS A 90 -3.57 -14.47 -9.49
N LEU A 91 -3.79 -15.22 -8.42
CA LEU A 91 -4.75 -14.86 -7.38
C LEU A 91 -4.34 -13.57 -6.67
N ALA A 92 -3.06 -13.43 -6.27
CA ALA A 92 -2.57 -12.22 -5.61
C ALA A 92 -2.86 -10.95 -6.42
N LYS A 93 -2.58 -10.97 -7.73
CA LYS A 93 -2.88 -9.85 -8.64
C LYS A 93 -4.36 -9.52 -8.73
N TRP A 94 -5.22 -10.54 -8.85
CA TRP A 94 -6.67 -10.33 -8.90
C TRP A 94 -7.21 -9.76 -7.59
N MET A 95 -6.69 -10.22 -6.46
CA MET A 95 -7.07 -9.70 -5.15
C MET A 95 -6.68 -8.23 -4.99
N VAL A 96 -5.45 -7.85 -5.35
CA VAL A 96 -5.01 -6.44 -5.31
C VAL A 96 -5.85 -5.55 -6.24
N LEU A 97 -6.14 -6.02 -7.46
CA LEU A 97 -6.97 -5.27 -8.40
C LEU A 97 -8.40 -5.09 -7.87
N LEU A 98 -8.96 -6.13 -7.24
CA LEU A 98 -10.27 -6.08 -6.62
C LEU A 98 -10.30 -5.09 -5.43
N THR A 99 -9.23 -5.01 -4.64
CA THR A 99 -9.09 -3.99 -3.59
C THR A 99 -9.17 -2.58 -4.17
N VAL A 100 -8.41 -2.31 -5.25
CA VAL A 100 -8.41 -1.00 -5.91
C VAL A 100 -9.80 -0.67 -6.47
N LEU A 101 -10.54 -1.65 -6.98
CA LEU A 101 -11.92 -1.45 -7.46
C LEU A 101 -12.88 -1.08 -6.32
N PHE A 102 -12.75 -1.72 -5.16
CA PHE A 102 -13.54 -1.37 -3.98
C PHE A 102 -13.20 0.04 -3.48
N ALA A 103 -11.92 0.41 -3.47
CA ALA A 103 -11.48 1.76 -3.14
C ALA A 103 -12.04 2.83 -4.09
N LEU A 104 -12.05 2.55 -5.39
CA LEU A 104 -12.68 3.43 -6.38
C LEU A 104 -14.18 3.59 -6.11
N THR A 105 -14.88 2.49 -5.79
CA THR A 105 -16.31 2.51 -5.47
C THR A 105 -16.58 3.41 -4.25
N PHE A 106 -15.75 3.28 -3.21
CA PHE A 106 -15.81 4.15 -2.02
C PHE A 106 -15.64 5.63 -2.38
N LEU A 107 -14.61 5.97 -3.17
CA LEU A 107 -14.35 7.35 -3.57
C LEU A 107 -15.46 7.95 -4.45
N VAL A 108 -16.02 7.15 -5.36
CA VAL A 108 -17.14 7.58 -6.21
C VAL A 108 -18.38 7.87 -5.38
N ASN A 109 -18.74 6.97 -4.45
CA ASN A 109 -19.86 7.20 -3.55
C ASN A 109 -19.64 8.46 -2.71
N LYS A 110 -18.42 8.66 -2.20
CA LYS A 110 -18.08 9.85 -1.41
C LYS A 110 -18.13 11.14 -2.24
N TYR A 111 -17.68 11.08 -3.49
CA TYR A 111 -17.76 12.20 -4.43
C TYR A 111 -19.22 12.65 -4.64
N PHE A 112 -20.15 11.71 -4.86
CA PHE A 112 -21.57 12.05 -5.00
C PHE A 112 -22.16 12.66 -3.72
N GLU A 113 -21.84 12.10 -2.56
CA GLU A 113 -22.30 12.63 -1.27
C GLU A 113 -21.80 14.05 -1.02
N TRP A 114 -20.51 14.31 -1.27
CA TRP A 114 -19.93 15.63 -1.16
C TRP A 114 -20.51 16.61 -2.18
N SER A 115 -20.66 16.18 -3.44
CA SER A 115 -21.24 17.02 -4.49
C SER A 115 -22.66 17.44 -4.13
N ALA A 116 -23.49 16.51 -3.61
CA ALA A 116 -24.83 16.83 -3.16
C ALA A 116 -24.82 17.89 -2.04
N LYS A 117 -23.94 17.74 -1.04
CA LYS A 117 -23.82 18.71 0.06
C LYS A 117 -23.31 20.08 -0.39
N ILE A 118 -22.35 20.12 -1.30
CA ILE A 118 -21.84 21.36 -1.89
C ILE A 118 -22.94 22.07 -2.69
N HIS A 119 -23.76 21.32 -3.44
CA HIS A 119 -24.90 21.88 -4.18
C HIS A 119 -25.97 22.48 -3.26
N HIS A 120 -26.11 21.97 -2.03
CA HIS A 120 -26.96 22.54 -0.99
C HIS A 120 -26.27 23.66 -0.19
N GLY A 121 -25.15 24.22 -0.67
CA GLY A 121 -24.45 25.32 0.01
C GLY A 121 -23.74 24.91 1.32
N ILE A 122 -23.63 23.62 1.62
CA ILE A 122 -23.00 23.09 2.84
C ILE A 122 -21.55 22.76 2.52
N PHE A 123 -20.69 23.77 2.48
CA PHE A 123 -19.23 23.59 2.35
C PHE A 123 -18.46 24.62 3.19
N PRO A 124 -17.19 24.34 3.55
CA PRO A 124 -16.40 25.25 4.37
C PRO A 124 -16.26 26.63 3.70
N GLY A 125 -16.75 27.68 4.37
CA GLY A 125 -16.72 29.05 3.87
C GLY A 125 -17.93 29.48 3.03
N ALA A 126 -18.95 28.63 2.90
CA ALA A 126 -20.21 29.02 2.26
C ALA A 126 -21.06 29.93 3.15
N ASP A 127 -21.71 30.94 2.57
CA ASP A 127 -22.60 31.86 3.29
C ASP A 127 -23.77 31.11 3.97
N GLU A 128 -24.30 30.07 3.32
CA GLU A 128 -25.38 29.25 3.85
C GLU A 128 -24.94 28.48 5.10
N LEU A 129 -23.75 27.88 5.10
CA LEU A 129 -23.20 27.23 6.28
C LEU A 129 -22.90 28.25 7.39
N LEU A 130 -22.32 29.41 7.06
CA LEU A 130 -22.00 30.47 8.02
C LEU A 130 -23.24 31.10 8.68
N SER A 131 -24.41 30.98 8.05
CA SER A 131 -25.70 31.42 8.60
C SER A 131 -26.27 30.45 9.65
N ARG A 132 -25.70 29.23 9.77
CA ARG A 132 -26.15 28.20 10.72
C ARG A 132 -25.58 28.38 12.12
N SER A 133 -25.98 27.48 13.02
CA SER A 133 -25.46 27.43 14.38
C SER A 133 -23.95 27.12 14.40
N GLN A 134 -23.23 27.58 15.43
CA GLN A 134 -21.77 27.42 15.50
C GLN A 134 -21.34 25.95 15.50
N GLY A 135 -22.11 25.08 16.16
CA GLY A 135 -21.89 23.64 16.23
C GLY A 135 -22.08 22.95 14.89
N GLU A 136 -23.08 23.33 14.07
CA GLU A 136 -23.25 22.80 12.71
C GLU A 136 -22.09 23.20 11.80
N ILE A 137 -21.62 24.46 11.90
CA ILE A 137 -20.45 24.94 11.15
C ILE A 137 -19.22 24.10 11.50
N ILE A 138 -18.97 23.91 12.79
CA ILE A 138 -17.83 23.11 13.28
C ILE A 138 -17.96 21.65 12.84
N TYR A 139 -19.16 21.08 12.91
CA TYR A 139 -19.44 19.71 12.49
C TYR A 139 -19.06 19.48 11.02
N PHE A 140 -19.59 20.31 10.11
CA PHE A 140 -19.31 20.14 8.68
C PHE A 140 -17.86 20.44 8.33
N ASN A 141 -17.22 21.42 8.99
CA ASN A 141 -15.79 21.68 8.81
C ASN A 141 -14.93 20.48 9.22
N LEU A 142 -15.21 19.88 10.38
CA LEU A 142 -14.52 18.66 10.83
C LEU A 142 -14.84 17.46 9.94
N TYR A 143 -16.09 17.32 9.49
CA TYR A 143 -16.51 16.29 8.54
C TYR A 143 -15.67 16.34 7.26
N TYR A 144 -15.63 17.49 6.58
CA TYR A 144 -14.85 17.64 5.34
C TYR A 144 -13.34 17.49 5.57
N ALA A 145 -12.80 18.03 6.66
CA ALA A 145 -11.39 17.90 6.98
C ALA A 145 -10.98 16.44 7.23
N MET A 146 -11.71 15.73 8.10
CA MET A 146 -11.37 14.36 8.50
C MET A 146 -11.65 13.34 7.39
N THR A 147 -12.81 13.43 6.73
CA THR A 147 -13.14 12.54 5.61
C THR A 147 -12.32 12.85 4.37
N GLY A 148 -11.93 14.11 4.16
CA GLY A 148 -11.05 14.51 3.07
C GLY A 148 -9.61 14.06 3.25
N LEU A 149 -9.05 14.24 4.45
CA LEU A 149 -7.73 13.69 4.78
C LEU A 149 -7.73 12.17 4.64
N HIS A 150 -8.78 11.49 5.10
CA HIS A 150 -8.94 10.06 4.89
C HIS A 150 -9.03 9.69 3.40
N GLY A 151 -9.82 10.41 2.61
CA GLY A 151 -9.91 10.21 1.15
C GLY A 151 -8.56 10.35 0.44
N LEU A 152 -7.73 11.31 0.88
CA LEU A 152 -6.34 11.44 0.39
C LEU A 152 -5.50 10.21 0.72
N HIS A 153 -5.62 9.65 1.92
CA HIS A 153 -4.93 8.41 2.30
C HIS A 153 -5.39 7.22 1.45
N VAL A 154 -6.69 7.10 1.18
CA VAL A 154 -7.23 6.08 0.28
C VAL A 154 -6.61 6.20 -1.12
N LEU A 155 -6.54 7.42 -1.67
CA LEU A 155 -5.91 7.69 -2.98
C LEU A 155 -4.43 7.31 -3.02
N VAL A 156 -3.66 7.70 -2.00
CA VAL A 156 -2.24 7.33 -1.88
C VAL A 156 -2.08 5.81 -1.75
N GLY A 157 -2.91 5.16 -0.94
CA GLY A 157 -2.94 3.71 -0.76
C GLY A 157 -3.24 2.96 -2.05
N MET A 158 -4.19 3.46 -2.85
CA MET A 158 -4.48 2.90 -4.18
C MET A 158 -3.26 3.02 -5.11
N GLY A 159 -2.57 4.16 -5.08
CA GLY A 159 -1.33 4.36 -5.83
C GLY A 159 -0.25 3.35 -5.46
N ILE A 160 -0.04 3.11 -4.16
CA ILE A 160 0.92 2.12 -3.64
C ILE A 160 0.50 0.70 -4.07
N LEU A 161 -0.77 0.34 -3.92
CA LEU A 161 -1.28 -0.99 -4.31
C LEU A 161 -1.14 -1.24 -5.82
N LEU A 162 -1.45 -0.24 -6.65
CA LEU A 162 -1.23 -0.32 -8.10
C LEU A 162 0.25 -0.47 -8.43
N TRP A 163 1.13 0.29 -7.77
CA TRP A 163 2.56 0.15 -7.95
C TRP A 163 3.04 -1.27 -7.60
N VAL A 164 2.62 -1.82 -6.47
CA VAL A 164 2.92 -3.21 -6.07
C VAL A 164 2.32 -4.22 -7.05
N TYR A 165 1.11 -4.00 -7.56
CA TYR A 165 0.51 -4.83 -8.60
C TYR A 165 1.41 -4.91 -9.85
N PHE A 166 1.94 -3.78 -10.33
CA PHE A 166 2.86 -3.76 -11.46
C PHE A 166 4.18 -4.46 -11.15
N LEU A 167 4.70 -4.36 -9.92
CA LEU A 167 5.90 -5.10 -9.50
C LEU A 167 5.67 -6.62 -9.51
N ILE A 168 4.53 -7.09 -9.01
CA ILE A 168 4.16 -8.51 -9.03
C ILE A 168 3.91 -8.99 -10.46
N ALA A 169 3.42 -8.12 -11.34
CA ALA A 169 3.16 -8.44 -12.75
C ALA A 169 4.44 -8.57 -13.59
N ARG A 170 5.53 -7.88 -13.23
CA ARG A 170 6.83 -7.99 -13.91
C ARG A 170 7.45 -9.37 -13.64
N LYS A 171 8.04 -9.99 -14.67
CA LYS A 171 8.76 -11.26 -14.50
C LYS A 171 10.02 -11.00 -13.64
N PRO A 172 10.32 -11.84 -12.63
CA PRO A 172 11.56 -11.71 -11.88
C PRO A 172 12.74 -12.00 -12.80
N SER A 173 13.55 -10.98 -13.09
CA SER A 173 14.90 -11.14 -13.62
C SER A 173 15.84 -10.66 -12.54
N GLU A 174 16.53 -11.59 -11.89
CA GLU A 174 17.56 -11.26 -10.91
C GLU A 174 18.85 -11.01 -11.70
N LYS A 175 19.31 -9.76 -11.73
CA LYS A 175 20.62 -9.44 -12.31
C LYS A 175 21.65 -9.65 -11.21
N VAL A 176 22.35 -10.77 -11.23
CA VAL A 176 23.46 -11.00 -10.32
C VAL A 176 24.72 -10.43 -10.96
N VAL A 177 25.07 -9.19 -10.60
CA VAL A 177 26.30 -8.57 -11.11
C VAL A 177 27.49 -9.14 -10.34
N VAL A 178 28.14 -10.16 -10.90
CA VAL A 178 29.42 -10.66 -10.38
C VAL A 178 30.54 -9.85 -11.00
N ALA A 179 30.90 -8.74 -10.36
CA ALA A 179 32.11 -8.00 -10.73
C ALA A 179 33.33 -8.70 -10.09
N PRO A 180 34.21 -9.34 -10.87
CA PRO A 180 35.44 -9.88 -10.32
C PRO A 180 36.38 -8.73 -9.95
N PRO A 181 37.15 -8.82 -8.87
CA PRO A 181 38.13 -7.80 -8.52
C PRO A 181 39.27 -7.64 -9.55
N ASN A 182 39.47 -8.61 -10.46
CA ASN A 182 40.34 -8.51 -11.63
C ASN A 182 39.84 -9.49 -12.73
N ILE A 183 39.81 -9.04 -13.99
CA ILE A 183 39.38 -9.80 -15.18
C ILE A 183 40.23 -11.05 -15.41
N GLU A 184 41.48 -11.03 -14.95
CA GLU A 184 42.41 -12.16 -15.04
C GLU A 184 41.92 -13.41 -14.28
N TYR A 185 41.09 -13.24 -13.23
CA TYR A 185 40.46 -14.35 -12.50
C TYR A 185 39.31 -15.03 -13.27
N LEU A 186 38.83 -14.42 -14.37
CA LEU A 186 37.80 -15.00 -15.23
C LEU A 186 38.36 -15.89 -16.34
N LYS A 187 39.65 -15.78 -16.69
CA LYS A 187 40.27 -16.65 -17.70
C LYS A 187 40.24 -18.11 -17.21
N GLY A 188 39.52 -18.97 -17.93
CA GLY A 188 39.30 -20.38 -17.55
C GLY A 188 38.27 -20.58 -16.43
N ALA A 189 37.51 -19.55 -16.04
CA ALA A 189 36.38 -19.72 -15.14
C ALA A 189 35.27 -20.55 -15.83
N GLN A 190 34.67 -21.45 -15.06
CA GLN A 190 33.57 -22.30 -15.53
C GLN A 190 32.29 -21.92 -14.80
N LEU A 191 31.23 -21.67 -15.55
CA LEU A 191 29.88 -21.58 -15.00
C LEU A 191 29.28 -22.99 -14.95
N ILE A 192 29.10 -23.52 -13.73
CA ILE A 192 28.52 -24.85 -13.52
C ILE A 192 27.08 -24.69 -13.02
N ALA A 193 26.10 -25.04 -13.86
CA ALA A 193 24.70 -25.08 -13.47
C ALA A 193 24.42 -26.36 -12.65
N SER A 194 24.20 -26.23 -11.34
CA SER A 194 24.02 -27.38 -10.43
C SER A 194 22.66 -28.10 -10.57
N LYS A 195 21.69 -27.58 -11.33
CA LYS A 195 20.32 -28.16 -11.35
C LYS A 195 19.60 -28.09 -12.71
N GLY A 196 20.06 -28.91 -13.65
CA GLY A 196 19.37 -29.24 -14.91
C GLY A 196 20.24 -29.00 -16.13
N GLU A 197 20.66 -30.09 -16.78
CA GLU A 197 21.65 -30.18 -17.87
C GLU A 197 23.00 -29.51 -17.54
N GLN A 198 24.05 -30.33 -17.43
CA GLN A 198 25.43 -29.85 -17.26
C GLN A 198 25.89 -29.17 -18.57
N GLU A 199 25.42 -27.95 -18.82
CA GLU A 199 26.10 -27.08 -19.77
C GLU A 199 27.17 -26.31 -19.00
N SER A 200 28.41 -26.79 -19.12
CA SER A 200 29.59 -26.04 -18.69
C SER A 200 29.95 -25.05 -19.79
N TRP A 201 29.68 -23.77 -19.56
CA TRP A 201 30.16 -22.72 -20.44
C TRP A 201 31.56 -22.33 -19.96
N VAL A 202 32.56 -22.65 -20.78
CA VAL A 202 33.95 -22.24 -20.55
C VAL A 202 34.18 -20.95 -21.31
N ILE A 203 34.68 -19.92 -20.64
CA ILE A 203 35.10 -18.70 -21.31
C ILE A 203 36.47 -18.98 -21.91
N ASP A 204 36.51 -19.29 -23.21
CA ASP A 204 37.73 -19.70 -23.92
C ASP A 204 38.71 -18.53 -24.14
N GLU A 205 38.21 -17.32 -24.45
CA GLU A 205 39.02 -16.11 -24.64
C GLU A 205 38.26 -14.85 -24.20
N ILE A 206 38.90 -14.03 -23.36
CA ILE A 206 38.45 -12.66 -23.04
C ILE A 206 39.33 -11.73 -23.86
N LYS A 207 38.74 -10.92 -24.75
CA LYS A 207 39.47 -9.92 -25.53
C LYS A 207 40.08 -8.86 -24.61
N ASP A 208 41.25 -8.34 -24.98
CA ASP A 208 42.01 -7.39 -24.16
C ASP A 208 41.32 -6.02 -23.97
N ASP A 209 40.24 -5.74 -24.72
CA ASP A 209 39.40 -4.53 -24.60
C ASP A 209 38.19 -4.68 -23.67
N VAL A 210 37.98 -5.85 -23.06
CA VAL A 210 36.89 -6.08 -22.11
C VAL A 210 37.24 -5.43 -20.77
N VAL A 211 36.36 -4.53 -20.29
CA VAL A 211 36.54 -3.78 -19.03
C VAL A 211 35.66 -4.33 -17.90
N GLU A 212 34.56 -5.01 -18.23
CA GLU A 212 33.59 -5.53 -17.26
C GLU A 212 32.87 -6.77 -17.81
N VAL A 213 32.55 -7.73 -16.94
CA VAL A 213 31.81 -8.95 -17.27
C VAL A 213 30.58 -9.04 -16.36
N GLU A 214 29.38 -9.01 -16.94
CA GLU A 214 28.10 -9.12 -16.21
C GLU A 214 27.48 -10.52 -16.45
N VAL A 215 27.19 -11.26 -15.38
CA VAL A 215 26.52 -12.57 -15.46
C VAL A 215 25.02 -12.42 -15.16
N VAL A 216 24.17 -12.34 -16.19
CA VAL A 216 22.72 -12.17 -15.98
C VAL A 216 22.01 -13.53 -15.83
N ILE A 217 21.61 -13.88 -14.60
CA ILE A 217 20.86 -15.12 -14.31
C ILE A 217 19.34 -14.87 -14.41
N LYS A 218 18.71 -15.30 -15.51
CA LYS A 218 17.24 -15.27 -15.63
C LYS A 218 16.63 -16.50 -14.96
N LYS A 219 16.18 -16.37 -13.72
CA LYS A 219 15.48 -17.44 -12.98
C LYS A 219 14.11 -17.74 -13.61
N ASP A 220 13.83 -19.01 -13.93
CA ASP A 220 12.49 -19.42 -14.35
C ASP A 220 11.49 -19.08 -13.22
N PRO A 221 10.47 -18.22 -13.45
CA PRO A 221 9.52 -17.81 -12.43
C PRO A 221 8.75 -18.95 -11.78
N LYS A 222 8.68 -20.14 -12.40
CA LYS A 222 8.08 -21.35 -11.80
C LYS A 222 9.01 -22.09 -10.85
N LYS A 223 10.33 -21.99 -11.07
CA LYS A 223 11.39 -22.67 -10.28
C LYS A 223 12.09 -21.72 -9.31
N ALA A 224 11.89 -20.41 -9.45
CA ALA A 224 12.34 -19.39 -8.51
C ALA A 224 11.79 -19.67 -7.10
N GLY A 225 12.54 -19.33 -6.05
CA GLY A 225 12.05 -19.36 -4.67
C GLY A 225 10.81 -18.49 -4.45
N VAL A 226 10.28 -18.47 -3.23
CA VAL A 226 9.24 -17.50 -2.86
C VAL A 226 9.80 -16.09 -3.05
N ASP A 227 9.03 -15.20 -3.67
CA ASP A 227 9.44 -13.83 -4.01
C ASP A 227 9.33 -12.92 -2.78
N ILE A 228 10.28 -13.09 -1.85
CA ILE A 228 10.33 -12.41 -0.55
C ILE A 228 10.23 -10.89 -0.70
N PRO A 229 10.97 -10.21 -1.62
CA PRO A 229 10.87 -8.77 -1.76
C PRO A 229 9.46 -8.28 -2.12
N ASN A 230 8.79 -8.95 -3.06
CA ASN A 230 7.44 -8.56 -3.47
C ASN A 230 6.40 -8.87 -2.40
N ILE A 231 6.58 -9.94 -1.62
CA ILE A 231 5.74 -10.22 -0.45
C ILE A 231 5.85 -9.10 0.57
N ILE A 232 7.06 -8.67 0.91
CA ILE A 232 7.26 -7.65 1.94
C ILE A 232 6.72 -6.29 1.49
N LYS A 233 6.89 -5.95 0.20
CA LYS A 233 6.27 -4.75 -0.38
C LYS A 233 4.74 -4.80 -0.30
N LEU A 234 4.13 -5.95 -0.61
CA LEU A 234 2.68 -6.13 -0.50
C LEU A 234 2.21 -6.16 0.96
N GLU A 235 2.99 -6.73 1.89
CA GLU A 235 2.71 -6.70 3.32
C GLU A 235 2.72 -5.25 3.84
N ASN A 236 3.74 -4.45 3.51
CA ASN A 236 3.82 -3.06 3.93
C ASN A 236 2.68 -2.21 3.32
N ALA A 237 2.39 -2.41 2.04
CA ALA A 237 1.24 -1.78 1.39
C ALA A 237 -0.09 -2.20 2.04
N GLY A 238 -0.21 -3.48 2.42
CA GLY A 238 -1.37 -3.99 3.15
C GLY A 238 -1.50 -3.40 4.54
N LEU A 239 -0.39 -3.28 5.30
CA LEU A 239 -0.39 -2.63 6.61
C LEU A 239 -0.90 -1.18 6.53
N TYR A 240 -0.46 -0.43 5.50
CA TYR A 240 -1.00 0.89 5.23
C TYR A 240 -2.51 0.85 4.94
N TRP A 241 -2.93 -0.03 4.04
CA TRP A 241 -4.33 -0.17 3.64
C TRP A 241 -5.24 -0.51 4.84
N HIS A 242 -4.81 -1.46 5.68
CA HIS A 242 -5.52 -1.84 6.89
C HIS A 242 -5.64 -0.69 7.88
N LEU A 243 -4.61 0.15 8.04
CA LEU A 243 -4.70 1.34 8.89
C LEU A 243 -5.76 2.31 8.34
N VAL A 244 -5.76 2.56 7.03
CA VAL A 244 -6.75 3.42 6.38
C VAL A 244 -8.16 2.91 6.64
N ASP A 245 -8.40 1.61 6.47
CA ASP A 245 -9.70 0.99 6.78
C ASP A 245 -10.07 1.14 8.26
N ILE A 246 -9.12 0.92 9.19
CA ILE A 246 -9.35 1.09 10.63
C ILE A 246 -9.78 2.53 10.94
N ILE A 247 -9.12 3.53 10.37
CA ILE A 247 -9.51 4.93 10.55
C ILE A 247 -10.95 5.15 10.09
N TRP A 248 -11.36 4.56 8.97
CA TRP A 248 -12.75 4.65 8.50
C TRP A 248 -13.75 3.99 9.44
N ILE A 249 -13.40 2.83 10.01
CA ILE A 249 -14.23 2.13 11.01
C ILE A 249 -14.53 3.02 12.21
N PHE A 250 -13.63 3.96 12.57
CA PHE A 250 -13.90 4.96 13.61
C PHE A 250 -14.64 6.19 13.09
N LEU A 251 -14.32 6.68 11.89
CA LEU A 251 -15.00 7.84 11.28
C LEU A 251 -16.48 7.57 11.02
N PHE A 252 -16.82 6.38 10.52
CA PHE A 252 -18.18 6.06 10.12
C PHE A 252 -19.17 6.14 11.29
N PRO A 253 -19.00 5.44 12.43
CA PRO A 253 -19.91 5.58 13.56
C PRO A 253 -19.93 7.02 14.08
N LEU A 254 -18.76 7.66 14.16
CA LEU A 254 -18.62 8.99 14.73
C LEU A 254 -19.43 10.06 13.97
N PHE A 255 -19.51 9.99 12.64
CA PHE A 255 -20.29 10.93 11.83
C PHE A 255 -21.71 10.43 11.47
N TYR A 256 -21.91 9.12 11.30
CA TYR A 256 -23.16 8.59 10.73
C TYR A 256 -24.08 7.91 11.74
N LEU A 257 -23.54 7.29 12.80
CA LEU A 257 -24.34 6.48 13.73
C LEU A 257 -24.54 7.12 15.08
N ILE A 258 -23.52 7.81 15.58
CA ILE A 258 -23.62 8.59 16.79
C ILE A 258 -24.31 9.89 16.34
N THR A 259 -25.63 9.89 16.41
CA THR A 259 -26.48 11.09 16.33
C THR A 259 -26.78 11.51 17.75
#